data_AF-A0A0Q9TEZ6-F1
#
_entry.id   AF-A0A0Q9TEZ6-F1
#
_cell.length_a   1.000
_cell.length_b   1.000
_cell.length_c   1.000
_cell.angle_alpha   90.00
_cell.angle_beta   90.00
_cell.angle_gamma   90.00
#
_symmetry.space_group_name_H-M   'P 1'
#
loop_
_entity.id
_entity.type
_entity.pdbx_description
1 polymer ?
#
loop_
_entity_poly.entity_id
_entity_poly.type
_entity_poly.pdbx_seq_one_letter_code
_entity_poly.pdbx_strand_id
1 'polypeptide(L)'
;MPELPELPADVSDLAALDLHAAQVQDWSIAGDSFSWTLLAGDTDRGHELATLTYVGAVVLHTNRRDLDRAVAAAAEVERSEVVPTEDGGFEHHVTLVPAYPLVIRFWSVEVRRMPAPDHLRRVR
;
A
#
# COMPACT_ATOMS: atom_id res chain seq x y z
N MET A 1 -29.53 12.70 1.81
CA MET A 1 -28.20 12.30 1.29
C MET A 1 -28.14 10.79 1.45
N PRO A 2 -27.78 10.00 0.42
CA PRO A 2 -27.56 8.59 0.63
C PRO A 2 -26.38 8.44 1.59
N GLU A 3 -26.56 7.64 2.65
CA GLU A 3 -25.50 7.28 3.58
C GLU A 3 -24.49 6.44 2.79
N LEU A 4 -23.23 6.88 2.75
CA LEU A 4 -22.17 6.04 2.20
C LEU A 4 -22.08 4.80 3.10
N PRO A 5 -22.06 3.58 2.53
CA PRO A 5 -21.92 2.38 3.34
C PRO A 5 -20.63 2.46 4.15
N GLU A 6 -20.73 2.17 5.45
CA GLU A 6 -19.59 2.14 6.36
C GLU A 6 -18.57 1.11 5.84
N LEU A 7 -17.32 1.53 5.71
CA LEU A 7 -16.25 0.64 5.25
C LEU A 7 -16.03 -0.48 6.28
N PRO A 8 -15.72 -1.71 5.85
CA PRO A 8 -15.20 -2.74 6.76
C PRO A 8 -14.01 -2.20 7.57
N ALA A 9 -13.84 -2.70 8.80
CA ALA A 9 -12.84 -2.17 9.74
C ALA A 9 -11.42 -2.23 9.17
N ASP A 10 -11.07 -3.33 8.50
CA ASP A 10 -9.77 -3.52 7.86
C ASP A 10 -9.51 -2.54 6.70
N VAL A 11 -10.54 -2.26 5.90
CA VAL A 11 -10.48 -1.29 4.81
C VAL A 11 -10.41 0.14 5.37
N SER A 12 -11.09 0.41 6.48
CA SER A 12 -11.01 1.68 7.19
C SER A 12 -9.61 1.92 7.76
N ASP A 13 -8.99 0.88 8.33
CA ASP A 13 -7.61 0.93 8.83
C ASP A 13 -6.60 1.24 7.71
N LEU A 14 -6.79 0.63 6.54
CA LEU A 14 -5.99 0.95 5.35
C LEU A 14 -6.21 2.39 4.89
N ALA A 15 -7.46 2.84 4.79
CA ALA A 15 -7.78 4.19 4.31
C ALA A 15 -7.32 5.29 5.28
N ALA A 16 -7.22 4.99 6.58
CA ALA A 16 -6.71 5.90 7.61
C ALA A 16 -5.18 5.95 7.68
N LEU A 17 -4.48 5.05 6.98
CA LEU A 17 -3.03 5.01 6.96
C LEU A 17 -2.48 6.11 6.05
N ASP A 18 -1.73 7.05 6.62
CA ASP A 18 -1.00 8.05 5.84
C ASP A 18 0.22 7.40 5.16
N LEU A 19 0.03 7.00 3.91
CA LEU A 19 1.07 6.43 3.07
C LEU A 19 1.85 7.47 2.29
N HIS A 20 1.52 8.76 2.37
CA HIS A 20 2.22 9.77 1.57
C HIS A 20 3.72 9.80 1.92
N ALA A 21 4.54 9.79 0.87
CA ALA A 21 6.01 9.63 0.94
C ALA A 21 6.49 8.34 1.62
N ALA A 22 5.64 7.32 1.82
CA ALA A 22 6.09 6.04 2.35
C ALA A 22 6.93 5.32 1.28
N GLN A 23 8.12 4.85 1.67
CA GLN A 23 9.02 4.17 0.75
C GLN A 23 8.70 2.68 0.70
N VAL A 24 8.52 2.12 -0.50
CA VAL A 24 8.33 0.68 -0.67
C VAL A 24 9.64 -0.05 -0.34
N GLN A 25 9.59 -0.95 0.63
CA GLN A 25 10.74 -1.74 1.10
C GLN A 25 10.82 -3.10 0.41
N ASP A 26 9.68 -3.77 0.30
CA ASP A 26 9.57 -5.11 -0.27
C ASP A 26 8.15 -5.39 -0.75
N TRP A 27 7.99 -6.36 -1.63
CA TRP A 27 6.70 -6.82 -2.11
C TRP A 27 6.72 -8.30 -2.52
N SER A 28 5.57 -8.95 -2.45
CA SER A 28 5.41 -10.34 -2.87
C SER A 28 4.00 -10.63 -3.37
N ILE A 29 3.89 -11.69 -4.18
CA ILE A 29 2.62 -12.29 -4.59
C ILE A 29 2.71 -13.77 -4.27
N ALA A 30 1.72 -14.27 -3.53
CA ALA A 30 1.59 -15.68 -3.19
C ALA A 30 0.12 -16.11 -3.33
N GLY A 31 -0.16 -17.00 -4.28
CA GLY A 31 -1.54 -17.39 -4.60
C GLY A 31 -2.36 -16.19 -5.07
N ASP A 32 -3.46 -15.94 -4.38
CA ASP A 32 -4.37 -14.80 -4.58
C ASP A 32 -4.08 -13.65 -3.61
N SER A 33 -2.90 -13.60 -2.99
CA SER A 33 -2.52 -12.54 -2.07
C SER A 33 -1.40 -11.70 -2.64
N PHE A 34 -1.55 -10.37 -2.52
CA PHE A 34 -0.48 -9.41 -2.76
C PHE A 34 -0.06 -8.83 -1.41
N SER A 35 1.23 -8.66 -1.19
CA SER A 35 1.73 -8.08 0.05
C SER A 35 2.85 -7.11 -0.25
N TRP A 36 2.90 -6.02 0.48
CA TRP A 36 4.04 -5.12 0.44
C TRP A 36 4.31 -4.50 1.80
N THR A 37 5.58 -4.14 2.01
CA THR A 37 6.04 -3.48 3.23
C THR A 37 6.51 -2.09 2.87
N LEU A 38 6.01 -1.11 3.61
CA LEU A 38 6.23 0.32 3.40
C LEU A 38 6.90 0.90 4.64
N LEU A 39 7.90 1.75 4.45
CA LEU A 39 8.51 2.55 5.50
C LEU A 39 7.86 3.94 5.50
N ALA A 40 6.97 4.17 6.46
CA ALA A 40 6.24 5.42 6.65
C ALA A 40 6.83 6.25 7.80
N GLY A 41 6.36 7.49 7.96
CA GLY A 41 6.82 8.41 8.99
C GLY A 41 8.13 9.13 8.64
N ASP A 42 8.52 10.10 9.48
CA ASP A 42 9.64 11.02 9.24
C ASP A 42 10.63 11.02 10.41
N THR A 43 11.71 11.80 10.28
CA THR A 43 12.75 11.90 11.31
C THR A 43 12.26 12.54 12.61
N ASP A 44 11.15 13.28 12.58
CA ASP A 44 10.63 14.03 13.71
C ASP A 44 9.63 13.20 14.54
N ARG A 45 8.86 12.32 13.88
CA ARG A 45 7.83 11.45 14.46
C ARG A 45 8.30 10.00 14.64
N GLY A 46 9.44 9.64 14.05
CA GLY A 46 9.94 8.28 13.99
C GLY A 46 9.41 7.54 12.76
N HIS A 47 10.12 6.49 12.38
CA HIS A 47 9.76 5.64 11.25
C HIS A 47 8.94 4.42 11.70
N GLU A 48 8.05 4.00 10.83
CA GLU A 48 7.19 2.84 11.05
C GLU A 48 7.19 1.94 9.82
N LEU A 49 7.23 0.63 10.03
CA LEU A 49 6.97 -0.35 9.00
C LEU A 49 5.48 -0.68 8.99
N ALA A 50 4.84 -0.45 7.85
CA ALA A 50 3.49 -0.90 7.56
C ALA A 50 3.54 -2.02 6.53
N THR A 51 3.13 -3.22 6.91
CA THR A 51 2.90 -4.33 5.98
C THR A 51 1.42 -4.42 5.66
N LEU A 52 1.08 -4.32 4.38
CA LEU A 52 -0.29 -4.47 3.89
C LEU A 52 -0.38 -5.76 3.10
N THR A 53 -1.29 -6.64 3.50
CA THR A 53 -1.56 -7.93 2.84
C THR A 53 -2.99 -7.93 2.32
N TYR A 54 -3.15 -7.92 1.01
CA TYR A 54 -4.45 -7.93 0.35
C TYR A 54 -4.83 -9.36 0.00
N VAL A 55 -6.06 -9.76 0.33
CA VAL A 55 -6.59 -11.11 0.11
C VAL A 55 -7.58 -11.10 -1.05
N GLY A 56 -7.54 -12.16 -1.86
CA GLY A 56 -8.28 -12.22 -3.13
C GLY A 56 -7.86 -11.09 -4.08
N ALA A 57 -6.57 -10.76 -4.05
CA ALA A 57 -5.96 -9.64 -4.71
C ALA A 57 -5.66 -9.90 -6.18
N VAL A 58 -6.00 -8.92 -7.01
CA VAL A 58 -5.59 -8.83 -8.40
C VAL A 58 -4.90 -7.50 -8.60
N VAL A 59 -3.62 -7.56 -8.98
CA VAL A 59 -2.84 -6.36 -9.24
C VAL A 59 -2.98 -5.97 -10.71
N LEU A 60 -3.69 -4.87 -10.95
CA LEU A 60 -3.90 -4.31 -12.28
C LEU A 60 -2.71 -3.43 -12.66
N HIS A 61 -2.46 -3.33 -13.96
CA HIS A 61 -1.44 -2.45 -14.56
C HIS A 61 -0.01 -2.66 -14.04
N THR A 62 0.30 -3.83 -13.48
CA THR A 62 1.64 -4.13 -12.94
C THR A 62 2.45 -5.00 -13.88
N ASN A 63 3.68 -4.55 -14.13
CA ASN A 63 4.75 -5.40 -14.62
C ASN A 63 5.70 -5.69 -13.45
N ARG A 64 5.82 -6.97 -13.07
CA ARG A 64 6.68 -7.43 -11.99
C ARG A 64 8.09 -6.84 -12.05
N ARG A 65 8.70 -6.83 -13.23
CA ARG A 65 10.07 -6.30 -13.42
C ARG A 65 10.14 -4.79 -13.20
N ASP A 66 9.07 -4.07 -13.51
CA ASP A 66 9.02 -2.62 -13.33
C ASP A 66 8.81 -2.26 -11.86
N LEU A 67 7.97 -3.02 -11.16
CA LEU A 67 7.80 -2.89 -9.72
C LEU A 67 9.10 -3.25 -8.97
N ASP A 68 9.78 -4.35 -9.34
CA ASP A 68 11.09 -4.69 -8.78
C ASP A 68 12.11 -3.55 -8.97
N ARG A 69 12.11 -2.91 -10.14
CA ARG A 69 12.97 -1.73 -10.41
C ARG A 69 12.57 -0.52 -9.58
N ALA A 70 11.28 -0.26 -9.42
CA ALA A 70 10.79 0.84 -8.60
C ALA A 70 11.19 0.65 -7.12
N VAL A 71 11.01 -0.55 -6.57
CA VAL A 71 11.41 -0.88 -5.20
C VAL A 71 12.93 -0.77 -5.03
N ALA A 72 13.71 -1.32 -5.97
CA ALA A 72 15.17 -1.17 -5.95
C ALA A 72 15.64 0.29 -6.05
N ALA A 73 14.84 1.15 -6.69
CA ALA A 73 15.07 2.59 -6.80
C ALA A 73 14.47 3.38 -5.62
N ALA A 74 14.08 2.72 -4.52
CA ALA A 74 13.51 3.36 -3.35
C ALA A 74 12.25 4.20 -3.66
N ALA A 75 11.38 3.70 -4.54
CA ALA A 75 10.17 4.43 -4.91
C ALA A 75 9.29 4.73 -3.69
N GLU A 76 8.81 5.98 -3.63
CA GLU A 76 7.93 6.48 -2.59
C GLU A 76 6.51 6.63 -3.12
N VAL A 77 5.53 6.45 -2.24
CA VAL A 77 4.12 6.69 -2.55
C VAL A 77 3.87 8.19 -2.68
N GLU A 78 3.43 8.62 -3.86
CA GLU A 78 2.95 9.99 -4.11
C GLU A 78 1.48 10.14 -3.72
N ARG A 79 0.65 9.17 -4.12
CA ARG A 79 -0.80 9.15 -3.88
C ARG A 79 -1.25 7.75 -3.46
N SER A 80 -2.19 7.68 -2.53
CA SER A 80 -2.87 6.47 -2.08
C SER A 80 -4.35 6.79 -1.87
N GLU A 81 -5.23 5.95 -2.42
CA GLU A 81 -6.68 6.10 -2.30
C GLU A 81 -7.36 4.73 -2.35
N VAL A 82 -8.32 4.49 -1.47
CA VAL A 82 -9.13 3.27 -1.47
C VAL A 82 -10.56 3.61 -1.87
N VAL A 83 -11.08 2.87 -2.85
CA VAL A 83 -12.45 3.06 -3.37
C VAL A 83 -13.21 1.74 -3.40
N PRO A 84 -14.54 1.73 -3.11
CA PRO A 84 -15.38 0.56 -3.34
C PRO A 84 -15.60 0.32 -4.84
N THR A 85 -15.79 -0.93 -5.25
CA THR A 85 -16.10 -1.28 -6.66
C THR A 85 -17.56 -1.67 -6.86
N GLU A 86 -18.08 -1.54 -8.08
CA GLU A 86 -19.47 -1.84 -8.41
C GLU A 86 -19.82 -3.34 -8.25
N ASP A 87 -18.89 -4.26 -8.52
CA ASP A 87 -19.12 -5.71 -8.37
C ASP A 87 -18.84 -6.23 -6.94
N GLY A 88 -18.56 -5.33 -6.00
CA GLY A 88 -18.13 -5.68 -4.64
C GLY A 88 -16.61 -5.79 -4.49
N GLY A 89 -16.15 -5.63 -3.24
CA GLY A 89 -14.74 -5.48 -2.93
C GLY A 89 -14.24 -4.05 -3.14
N PHE A 90 -12.93 -3.88 -3.18
CA PHE A 90 -12.27 -2.58 -3.12
C PHE A 90 -11.10 -2.50 -4.10
N GLU A 91 -10.75 -1.27 -4.48
CA GLU A 91 -9.51 -0.97 -5.20
C GLU A 91 -8.66 -0.03 -4.38
N HIS A 92 -7.37 -0.36 -4.24
CA HIS A 92 -6.37 0.54 -3.73
C HIS A 92 -5.56 1.10 -4.89
N HIS A 93 -5.78 2.38 -5.17
CA HIS A 93 -5.10 3.17 -6.19
C HIS A 93 -3.86 3.81 -5.56
N VAL A 94 -2.69 3.42 -6.02
CA VAL A 94 -1.41 3.95 -5.55
C VAL A 94 -0.61 4.48 -6.72
N THR A 95 0.02 5.63 -6.56
CA THR A 95 1.01 6.16 -7.50
C THR A 95 2.34 6.24 -6.80
N LEU A 96 3.37 5.62 -7.35
CA LEU A 96 4.75 5.75 -6.87
C LEU A 96 5.52 6.78 -7.69
N VAL A 97 6.41 7.55 -7.06
CA VAL A 97 7.30 8.49 -7.75
C VAL A 97 8.25 7.72 -8.69
N PRO A 98 8.50 8.19 -9.94
CA PRO A 98 8.06 9.48 -10.51
C PRO A 98 6.72 9.48 -11.26
N ALA A 99 6.01 8.35 -11.40
CA ALA A 99 4.65 8.22 -11.94
C ALA A 99 4.34 6.75 -12.28
N TYR A 100 4.54 5.83 -11.34
CA TYR A 100 4.22 4.41 -11.52
C TYR A 100 2.84 4.12 -10.89
N PRO A 101 1.76 4.07 -11.68
CA PRO A 101 0.44 3.75 -11.16
C PRO A 101 0.31 2.25 -10.87
N LEU A 102 -0.32 1.94 -9.76
CA LEU A 102 -0.63 0.60 -9.29
C LEU A 102 -2.08 0.59 -8.82
N VAL A 103 -2.87 -0.38 -9.29
CA VAL A 103 -4.22 -0.59 -8.76
C VAL A 103 -4.30 -2.01 -8.25
N ILE A 104 -4.61 -2.17 -6.97
CA ILE A 104 -4.79 -3.48 -6.34
C ILE A 104 -6.28 -3.64 -6.09
N ARG A 105 -6.95 -4.55 -6.81
CA ARG A 105 -8.32 -4.95 -6.49
C ARG A 105 -8.28 -6.06 -5.45
N PHE A 106 -9.10 -5.99 -4.41
CA PHE A 106 -9.06 -6.93 -3.28
C PHE A 106 -10.42 -7.06 -2.57
N TRP A 107 -10.55 -8.09 -1.72
CA TRP A 107 -11.76 -8.33 -0.93
C TRP A 107 -11.62 -7.95 0.54
N SER A 108 -10.45 -8.20 1.11
CA SER A 108 -10.07 -7.78 2.46
C SER A 108 -8.58 -7.48 2.52
N VAL A 109 -8.17 -6.76 3.56
CA VAL A 109 -6.77 -6.38 3.77
C VAL A 109 -6.36 -6.66 5.21
N GLU A 110 -5.13 -7.06 5.43
CA GLU A 110 -4.53 -7.08 6.76
C GLU A 110 -3.52 -5.93 6.83
N VAL A 111 -3.66 -5.07 7.84
CA VAL A 111 -2.76 -3.95 8.10
C VAL A 111 -1.96 -4.27 9.35
N ARG A 112 -0.64 -4.43 9.19
CA ARG A 112 0.28 -4.65 10.32
C ARG A 112 1.25 -3.49 10.43
N ARG A 113 1.31 -2.90 11.62
CA ARG A 113 2.11 -1.72 11.95
C ARG A 113 3.11 -2.07 13.03
N MET A 114 4.37 -1.68 12.83
CA MET A 114 5.39 -1.85 13.86
C MET A 114 6.45 -0.75 13.79
N PRO A 115 7.07 -0.37 14.92
CA PRO A 115 8.20 0.56 14.90
C PRO A 115 9.28 0.07 13.93
N ALA A 116 9.79 0.97 13.08
CA ALA A 116 10.87 0.61 12.19
C ALA A 116 12.17 0.44 13.01
N PRO A 117 12.95 -0.62 12.76
CA PRO A 117 14.28 -0.76 13.33
C PRO A 117 15.17 0.45 13.03
N ASP A 118 16.01 0.88 13.99
CA ASP A 118 16.85 2.09 13.88
C ASP A 118 17.81 2.12 12.66
N HIS A 119 18.11 0.94 12.11
CA HIS A 119 18.97 0.79 10.93
C HIS A 119 18.22 0.93 9.61
N LEU A 120 16.88 0.81 9.62
CA LEU A 120 16.04 1.10 8.47
C LEU A 120 15.88 2.61 8.38
N ARG A 121 16.59 3.17 7.41
CA ARG A 121 16.50 4.59 7.05
C ARG A 121 16.00 4.68 5.63
N ARG A 122 15.23 5.73 5.34
CA ARG A 122 14.89 6.04 3.96
C ARG A 122 16.16 6.22 3.14
N VAL A 123 16.23 5.53 2.00
CA VAL A 123 17.35 5.68 1.07
C VAL A 123 16.95 6.77 0.08
N ARG A 124 17.69 7.88 0.08
CA ARG A 124 17.49 9.00 -0.86
C ARG A 124 18.36 8.83 -2.09
#